data_AF-A0A935EJ20-F1
#
_entry.id   AF-A0A935EJ20-F1
#
_cell.length_a   1.000
_cell.length_b   1.000
_cell.length_c   1.000
_cell.angle_alpha   90.00
_cell.angle_beta   90.00
_cell.angle_gamma   90.00
#
_symmetry.space_group_name_H-M   'P 1'
#
loop_
_entity.id
_entity.type
_entity.pdbx_description
1 polymer ?
#
loop_
_entity_poly.entity_id
_entity_poly.type
_entity_poly.pdbx_seq_one_letter_code
_entity_poly.pdbx_strand_id
1 'polypeptide(L)'
;MQSLEPIAIPGFSGLHSFAGAQLEGKWVLIGGRTDGLHRRQPFASFAATGNNTNIVVIDPGSKQSWSASINDLPPALNEQLQSTNMQFIQRGKMLYLIGGYGYSKSIGNHITHNKLTAVKVDCLIAAIQKSGSMTACFRQISDPAFALTGGQIGRIGDNYFLVGGQKFDGRYNPMGPDHGPGFSQQYSEQIRKFRINDDQTLLSITKVESMTDKNNLHRRDFNMLPQIFANNEVGFTIFQACFSLRQIFRLPTRSTSFQTR
;
A
#
# COMPACT_ATOMS: atom_id res chain seq x y z
N MET A 1 -14.26 2.30 32.38
CA MET A 1 -13.09 1.74 31.67
C MET A 1 -13.64 1.04 30.45
N GLN A 2 -13.41 1.53 29.23
CA GLN A 2 -13.79 0.79 28.01
C GLN A 2 -12.69 -0.23 27.72
N SER A 3 -13.02 -1.52 27.67
CA SER A 3 -12.13 -2.55 27.15
C SER A 3 -12.46 -2.81 25.68
N LEU A 4 -11.43 -3.09 24.89
CA LEU A 4 -11.60 -3.60 23.53
C LEU A 4 -11.57 -5.12 23.60
N GLU A 5 -12.66 -5.75 23.19
CA GLU A 5 -12.75 -7.21 23.11
C GLU A 5 -12.57 -7.67 21.65
N PRO A 6 -11.76 -8.70 21.40
CA PRO A 6 -11.60 -9.23 20.05
C PRO A 6 -12.89 -9.92 19.57
N ILE A 7 -13.27 -9.63 18.32
CA ILE A 7 -14.33 -10.38 17.63
C ILE A 7 -13.66 -11.42 16.75
N ALA A 8 -13.94 -12.70 17.01
CA ALA A 8 -13.52 -13.79 16.13
C ALA A 8 -14.43 -13.87 14.91
N ILE A 9 -13.82 -13.92 13.71
CA ILE A 9 -14.50 -14.19 12.45
C ILE A 9 -14.17 -15.64 12.04
N PRO A 10 -15.13 -16.58 12.12
CA PRO A 10 -14.89 -17.98 11.77
C PRO A 10 -14.30 -18.12 10.37
N GLY A 11 -13.26 -18.95 10.24
CA GLY A 11 -12.61 -19.21 8.95
C GLY A 11 -11.57 -18.17 8.49
N PHE A 12 -11.38 -17.07 9.22
CA PHE A 12 -10.36 -16.07 8.92
C PHE A 12 -9.21 -16.12 9.94
N SER A 13 -8.01 -16.49 9.48
CA SER A 13 -6.81 -16.63 10.33
C SER A 13 -5.97 -15.36 10.48
N GLY A 14 -6.41 -14.25 9.89
CA GLY A 14 -5.66 -13.00 9.86
C GLY A 14 -4.77 -12.84 8.63
N LEU A 15 -4.38 -11.60 8.38
CA LEU A 15 -3.43 -11.20 7.34
C LEU A 15 -2.45 -10.19 7.93
N HIS A 16 -1.22 -10.20 7.43
CA HIS A 16 -0.20 -9.24 7.80
C HIS A 16 0.18 -8.38 6.60
N SER A 17 0.40 -7.07 6.81
CA SER A 17 0.85 -6.14 5.75
C SER A 17 -0.07 -6.07 4.51
N PHE A 18 -1.39 -6.22 4.72
CA PHE A 18 -2.42 -6.09 3.68
C PHE A 18 -2.82 -4.62 3.44
N ALA A 19 -3.45 -4.37 2.29
CA ALA A 19 -4.20 -3.15 2.04
C ALA A 19 -5.68 -3.33 2.39
N GLY A 20 -6.34 -2.27 2.88
CA GLY A 20 -7.70 -2.36 3.40
C GLY A 20 -8.63 -1.26 2.90
N ALA A 21 -9.92 -1.58 2.81
CA ALA A 21 -11.01 -0.60 2.65
C ALA A 21 -12.20 -0.97 3.54
N GLN A 22 -13.04 0.02 3.83
CA GLN A 22 -14.31 -0.17 4.53
C GLN A 22 -15.45 0.46 3.74
N LEU A 23 -16.55 -0.27 3.57
CA LEU A 23 -17.77 0.25 2.95
C LEU A 23 -18.99 -0.40 3.58
N GLU A 24 -19.98 0.40 4.00
CA GLU A 24 -21.25 -0.09 4.56
C GLU A 24 -21.05 -1.12 5.69
N GLY A 25 -20.12 -0.84 6.59
CA GLY A 25 -19.79 -1.72 7.73
C GLY A 25 -18.90 -2.91 7.39
N LYS A 26 -18.69 -3.24 6.11
CA LYS A 26 -17.85 -4.36 5.66
C LYS A 26 -16.41 -3.94 5.45
N TRP A 27 -15.49 -4.87 5.67
CA TRP A 27 -14.06 -4.71 5.40
C TRP A 27 -13.67 -5.47 4.14
N VAL A 28 -12.76 -4.89 3.35
CA VAL A 28 -12.12 -5.55 2.20
C VAL A 28 -10.64 -5.57 2.44
N LEU A 29 -10.02 -6.74 2.38
CA LEU A 29 -8.59 -6.96 2.61
C LEU A 29 -7.95 -7.52 1.33
N ILE A 30 -6.85 -6.91 0.89
CA ILE A 30 -6.17 -7.22 -0.37
C ILE A 30 -4.65 -7.35 -0.13
N GLY A 31 -4.05 -8.41 -0.67
CA GLY A 31 -2.63 -8.69 -0.54
C GLY A 31 -2.20 -9.01 0.88
N GLY A 32 -0.93 -8.74 1.16
CA GLY A 32 -0.30 -9.12 2.43
C GLY A 32 0.04 -10.61 2.49
N ARG A 33 0.32 -11.07 3.70
CA ARG A 33 0.81 -12.42 3.98
C ARG A 33 -0.10 -13.18 4.94
N THR A 34 -0.24 -14.48 4.70
CA THR A 34 -0.98 -15.42 5.54
C THR A 34 -0.11 -16.06 6.62
N ASP A 35 1.21 -16.00 6.48
CA ASP A 35 2.18 -16.55 7.44
C ASP A 35 2.73 -15.51 8.43
N GLY A 36 2.13 -14.32 8.47
CA GLY A 36 2.47 -13.27 9.43
C GLY A 36 3.80 -12.58 9.14
N LEU A 37 4.64 -12.47 10.19
CA LEU A 37 6.00 -11.97 10.03
C LEU A 37 6.80 -12.96 9.20
N HIS A 38 7.33 -12.44 8.10
CA HIS A 38 8.13 -13.18 7.14
C HIS A 38 9.31 -13.88 7.84
N ARG A 39 9.71 -15.07 7.37
CA ARG A 39 10.79 -15.85 8.01
C ARG A 39 12.13 -15.13 7.86
N ARG A 40 13.10 -15.43 8.74
CA ARG A 40 14.48 -14.92 8.65
C ARG A 40 15.42 -16.00 8.09
N GLN A 41 14.99 -16.68 7.04
CA GLN A 41 15.76 -17.72 6.34
C GLN A 41 15.82 -17.34 4.85
N PRO A 42 16.99 -17.26 4.20
CA PRO A 42 17.11 -16.72 2.85
C PRO A 42 16.14 -17.37 1.83
N PHE A 43 15.98 -18.69 1.89
CA PHE A 43 15.12 -19.45 0.97
C PHE A 43 13.61 -19.35 1.28
N ALA A 44 13.23 -18.88 2.47
CA ALA A 44 11.84 -18.87 2.93
C ALA A 44 11.34 -17.50 3.38
N SER A 45 12.15 -16.43 3.25
CA SER A 45 11.82 -15.13 3.82
C SER A 45 10.52 -14.59 3.25
N PHE A 46 10.33 -14.63 1.93
CA PHE A 46 9.07 -14.29 1.27
C PHE A 46 8.60 -15.44 0.39
N ALA A 47 8.41 -16.62 1.00
CA ALA A 47 7.91 -17.79 0.30
C ALA A 47 6.53 -17.52 -0.31
N ALA A 48 6.33 -17.97 -1.55
CA ALA A 48 5.09 -17.80 -2.29
C ALA A 48 3.87 -18.43 -1.58
N THR A 49 4.09 -19.51 -0.81
CA THR A 49 3.05 -20.16 -0.01
C THR A 49 2.48 -19.28 1.10
N GLY A 50 3.21 -18.25 1.53
CA GLY A 50 2.74 -17.26 2.50
C GLY A 50 2.10 -16.03 1.86
N ASN A 51 2.05 -15.92 0.54
CA ASN A 51 1.37 -14.81 -0.13
C ASN A 51 -0.14 -14.98 -0.01
N ASN A 52 -0.86 -13.90 0.27
CA ASN A 52 -2.31 -13.93 0.18
C ASN A 52 -2.75 -13.84 -1.29
N THR A 53 -3.32 -14.92 -1.80
CA THR A 53 -3.86 -15.01 -3.17
C THR A 53 -5.38 -14.92 -3.22
N ASN A 54 -6.00 -14.41 -2.15
CA ASN A 54 -7.43 -14.15 -2.07
C ASN A 54 -7.70 -12.69 -1.67
N ILE A 55 -8.74 -12.12 -2.24
CA ILE A 55 -9.36 -10.91 -1.67
C ILE A 55 -10.41 -11.38 -0.66
N VAL A 56 -10.39 -10.81 0.54
CA VAL A 56 -11.29 -11.20 1.64
C VAL A 56 -12.25 -10.05 1.93
N VAL A 57 -13.55 -10.35 1.94
CA VAL A 57 -14.62 -9.45 2.40
C VAL A 57 -15.13 -9.96 3.74
N ILE A 58 -15.16 -9.10 4.76
CA ILE A 58 -15.62 -9.44 6.10
C ILE A 58 -16.79 -8.55 6.47
N ASP A 59 -17.89 -9.15 6.91
CA ASP A 59 -18.97 -8.45 7.60
C ASP A 59 -18.85 -8.75 9.11
N PRO A 60 -18.29 -7.82 9.90
CA PRO A 60 -18.12 -8.04 11.34
C PRO A 60 -19.44 -8.06 12.10
N GLY A 61 -20.51 -7.47 11.54
CA GLY A 61 -21.84 -7.44 12.17
C GLY A 61 -22.51 -8.81 12.11
N SER A 62 -22.46 -9.48 10.95
CA SER A 62 -22.97 -10.85 10.78
C SER A 62 -21.94 -11.94 11.09
N LYS A 63 -20.68 -11.57 11.36
CA LYS A 63 -19.54 -12.48 11.54
C LYS A 63 -19.32 -13.41 10.33
N GLN A 64 -19.61 -12.92 9.14
CA GLN A 64 -19.44 -13.65 7.89
C GLN A 64 -18.20 -13.16 7.14
N SER A 65 -17.60 -14.05 6.36
CA SER A 65 -16.53 -13.72 5.43
C SER A 65 -16.77 -14.40 4.08
N TRP A 66 -16.42 -13.69 3.02
CA TRP A 66 -16.38 -14.20 1.65
C TRP A 66 -14.99 -13.96 1.08
N SER A 67 -14.57 -14.81 0.15
CA SER A 67 -13.28 -14.63 -0.51
C SER A 67 -13.35 -15.03 -1.97
N ALA A 68 -12.54 -14.39 -2.79
CA ALA A 68 -12.34 -14.77 -4.18
C ALA A 68 -10.85 -14.79 -4.51
N SER A 69 -10.44 -15.78 -5.31
CA SER A 69 -9.07 -15.89 -5.76
C SER A 69 -8.71 -14.79 -6.76
N ILE A 70 -7.51 -14.25 -6.65
CA ILE A 70 -6.96 -13.33 -7.67
C ILE A 70 -6.32 -14.07 -8.85
N ASN A 71 -6.28 -15.41 -8.85
CA ASN A 71 -5.60 -16.20 -9.88
C ASN A 71 -6.22 -16.07 -11.28
N ASP A 72 -7.50 -15.71 -11.35
CA ASP A 72 -8.21 -15.49 -12.62
C ASP A 72 -8.07 -14.03 -13.13
N LEU A 73 -7.40 -13.16 -12.37
CA LEU A 73 -7.13 -11.79 -12.80
C LEU A 73 -5.95 -11.74 -13.80
N PRO A 74 -5.90 -10.71 -14.66
CA PRO A 74 -4.76 -10.47 -15.54
C PRO A 74 -3.42 -10.50 -14.78
N PRO A 75 -2.33 -11.04 -15.37
CA PRO A 75 -1.06 -11.26 -14.66
C PRO A 75 -0.53 -10.03 -13.90
N ALA A 76 -0.57 -8.84 -14.51
CA ALA A 76 -0.09 -7.62 -13.87
C ALA A 76 -0.92 -7.19 -12.63
N LEU A 77 -2.21 -7.50 -12.60
CA LEU A 77 -3.06 -7.31 -11.43
C LEU A 77 -2.76 -8.40 -10.40
N ASN A 78 -2.80 -9.67 -10.79
CA ASN A 78 -2.53 -10.80 -9.91
C ASN A 78 -1.21 -10.63 -9.14
N GLU A 79 -0.13 -10.30 -9.85
CA GLU A 79 1.20 -10.15 -9.25
C GLU A 79 1.26 -9.00 -8.24
N GLN A 80 0.63 -7.86 -8.50
CA GLN A 80 0.57 -6.77 -7.52
C GLN A 80 -0.34 -7.13 -6.34
N LEU A 81 -1.52 -7.72 -6.59
CA LEU A 81 -2.52 -7.95 -5.54
C LEU A 81 -2.12 -9.03 -4.53
N GLN A 82 -1.10 -9.85 -4.82
CA GLN A 82 -0.50 -10.77 -3.84
C GLN A 82 0.68 -10.17 -3.07
N SER A 83 1.08 -8.94 -3.39
CA SER A 83 2.25 -8.30 -2.79
C SER A 83 2.00 -7.87 -1.35
N THR A 84 3.08 -7.61 -0.61
CA THR A 84 3.05 -7.12 0.77
C THR A 84 3.50 -5.66 0.85
N ASN A 85 3.05 -4.95 1.89
CA ASN A 85 3.43 -3.56 2.18
C ASN A 85 3.12 -2.58 1.03
N MET A 86 1.99 -2.79 0.34
CA MET A 86 1.42 -1.79 -0.58
C MET A 86 1.05 -0.52 0.20
N GLN A 87 1.23 0.65 -0.42
CA GLN A 87 0.62 1.88 0.07
C GLN A 87 -0.83 1.91 -0.41
N PHE A 88 -1.77 2.33 0.44
CA PHE A 88 -3.17 2.39 0.05
C PHE A 88 -3.92 3.56 0.67
N ILE A 89 -4.91 4.07 -0.06
CA ILE A 89 -5.80 5.13 0.41
C ILE A 89 -7.19 4.96 -0.22
N GLN A 90 -8.23 5.09 0.60
CA GLN A 90 -9.62 5.05 0.14
C GLN A 90 -10.19 6.46 -0.01
N ARG A 91 -10.92 6.70 -1.10
CA ARG A 91 -11.74 7.89 -1.36
C ARG A 91 -13.15 7.46 -1.75
N GLY A 92 -14.10 7.60 -0.82
CA GLY A 92 -15.47 7.16 -1.05
C GLY A 92 -15.50 5.68 -1.40
N LYS A 93 -15.99 5.32 -2.59
CA LYS A 93 -16.07 3.95 -3.08
C LYS A 93 -14.83 3.46 -3.82
N MET A 94 -13.79 4.28 -3.95
CA MET A 94 -12.55 3.92 -4.63
C MET A 94 -11.44 3.67 -3.62
N LEU A 95 -10.77 2.52 -3.72
CA LEU A 95 -9.53 2.22 -3.02
C LEU A 95 -8.39 2.29 -4.04
N TYR A 96 -7.34 3.04 -3.74
CA TYR A 96 -6.14 3.11 -4.56
C TYR A 96 -5.02 2.34 -3.89
N LEU A 97 -4.42 1.41 -4.64
CA LEU A 97 -3.28 0.59 -4.23
C LEU A 97 -2.06 1.02 -5.02
N ILE A 98 -0.95 1.26 -4.33
CA ILE A 98 0.30 1.70 -4.93
C ILE A 98 1.43 0.80 -4.46
N GLY A 99 2.25 0.41 -5.41
CA GLY A 99 3.49 -0.27 -5.09
C GLY A 99 3.27 -1.68 -4.57
N GLY A 100 4.06 -2.05 -3.55
CA GLY A 100 4.10 -3.36 -2.92
C GLY A 100 5.28 -4.20 -3.39
N TYR A 101 5.71 -5.13 -2.53
CA TYR A 101 6.82 -6.05 -2.82
C TYR A 101 6.30 -7.47 -2.93
N GLY A 102 6.61 -8.15 -4.03
CA GLY A 102 6.05 -9.45 -4.35
C GLY A 102 6.81 -10.17 -5.45
N TYR A 103 6.54 -11.45 -5.61
CA TYR A 103 7.10 -12.22 -6.72
C TYR A 103 6.34 -11.90 -8.01
N SER A 104 7.08 -11.49 -9.05
CA SER A 104 6.55 -11.36 -10.40
C SER A 104 6.96 -12.59 -11.21
N LYS A 105 5.98 -13.38 -11.65
CA LYS A 105 6.24 -14.50 -12.56
C LYS A 105 6.68 -14.00 -13.93
N SER A 106 6.16 -12.85 -14.35
CA SER A 106 6.51 -12.18 -15.61
C SER A 106 7.99 -11.78 -15.67
N ILE A 107 8.59 -11.41 -14.54
CA ILE A 107 10.02 -11.09 -14.42
C ILE A 107 10.86 -12.29 -13.95
N GLY A 108 10.24 -13.27 -13.28
CA GLY A 108 10.93 -14.41 -12.69
C GLY A 108 11.67 -14.08 -11.39
N ASN A 109 11.32 -12.98 -10.73
CA ASN A 109 11.97 -12.53 -9.50
C ASN A 109 11.03 -11.72 -8.61
N HIS A 110 11.44 -11.51 -7.35
CA HIS A 110 10.81 -10.54 -6.48
C HIS A 110 11.13 -9.12 -6.92
N ILE A 111 10.10 -8.29 -6.99
CA ILE A 111 10.20 -6.90 -7.40
C ILE A 111 9.38 -6.00 -6.48
N THR A 112 9.67 -4.71 -6.51
CA THR A 112 8.73 -3.68 -6.09
C THR A 112 7.88 -3.27 -7.28
N HIS A 113 6.58 -3.53 -7.20
CA HIS A 113 5.64 -3.22 -8.28
C HIS A 113 5.56 -1.71 -8.52
N ASN A 114 5.51 -1.28 -9.78
CA ASN A 114 5.41 0.13 -10.17
C ASN A 114 3.98 0.53 -10.55
N LYS A 115 2.99 -0.01 -9.84
CA LYS A 115 1.58 0.01 -10.25
C LYS A 115 0.77 0.95 -9.37
N LEU A 116 -0.18 1.66 -9.99
CA LEU A 116 -1.33 2.27 -9.33
C LEU A 116 -2.58 1.51 -9.79
N THR A 117 -3.25 0.85 -8.85
CA THR A 117 -4.49 0.11 -9.09
C THR A 117 -5.64 0.81 -8.37
N ALA A 118 -6.64 1.24 -9.12
CA ALA A 118 -7.91 1.71 -8.61
C ALA A 118 -8.89 0.54 -8.49
N VAL A 119 -9.50 0.40 -7.32
CA VAL A 119 -10.43 -0.68 -6.96
C VAL A 119 -11.78 -0.06 -6.63
N LYS A 120 -12.82 -0.41 -7.38
CA LYS A 120 -14.19 -0.01 -7.10
C LYS A 120 -14.78 -0.94 -6.03
N VAL A 121 -14.83 -0.45 -4.79
CA VAL A 121 -15.08 -1.27 -3.58
C VAL A 121 -16.47 -1.87 -3.56
N ASP A 122 -17.50 -1.13 -3.97
CA ASP A 122 -18.88 -1.64 -4.05
C ASP A 122 -19.04 -2.74 -5.11
N CYS A 123 -18.42 -2.54 -6.29
CA CYS A 123 -18.32 -3.57 -7.33
C CYS A 123 -17.64 -4.84 -6.78
N LEU A 124 -16.50 -4.68 -6.11
CA LEU A 124 -15.70 -5.80 -5.62
C LEU A 124 -16.44 -6.61 -4.55
N ILE A 125 -17.08 -5.94 -3.57
CA ILE A 125 -17.90 -6.60 -2.56
C ILE A 125 -19.02 -7.39 -3.22
N ALA A 126 -19.77 -6.76 -4.14
CA ALA A 126 -20.90 -7.41 -4.82
C ALA A 126 -20.44 -8.61 -5.67
N ALA A 127 -19.31 -8.49 -6.38
CA ALA A 127 -18.74 -9.58 -7.18
C ALA A 127 -18.37 -10.78 -6.29
N ILE A 128 -17.65 -10.54 -5.19
CA ILE A 128 -17.19 -11.62 -4.29
C ILE A 128 -18.38 -12.32 -3.61
N GLN A 129 -19.35 -11.58 -3.10
CA GLN A 129 -20.51 -12.17 -2.42
C GLN A 129 -21.42 -12.98 -3.35
N LYS A 130 -21.42 -12.66 -4.65
CA LYS A 130 -22.21 -13.36 -5.68
C LYS A 130 -21.39 -14.40 -6.45
N SER A 131 -20.14 -14.65 -6.06
CA SER A 131 -19.21 -15.51 -6.79
C SER A 131 -19.07 -15.14 -8.28
N GLY A 132 -19.13 -13.83 -8.58
CA GLY A 132 -19.02 -13.27 -9.92
C GLY A 132 -17.59 -12.84 -10.29
N SER A 133 -17.40 -12.46 -11.55
CA SER A 133 -16.11 -11.94 -12.02
C SER A 133 -15.79 -10.58 -11.38
N MET A 134 -14.55 -10.44 -10.92
CA MET A 134 -14.07 -9.21 -10.29
C MET A 134 -13.34 -8.27 -11.26
N THR A 135 -13.02 -8.73 -12.47
CA THR A 135 -12.07 -8.05 -13.38
C THR A 135 -12.49 -6.61 -13.68
N ALA A 136 -13.79 -6.36 -13.88
CA ALA A 136 -14.32 -5.03 -14.16
C ALA A 136 -14.26 -4.06 -12.96
N CYS A 137 -13.97 -4.55 -11.75
CA CYS A 137 -13.83 -3.71 -10.56
C CYS A 137 -12.46 -3.04 -10.45
N PHE A 138 -11.51 -3.36 -11.36
CA PHE A 138 -10.14 -2.86 -11.32
C PHE A 138 -9.80 -2.00 -12.54
N ARG A 139 -9.02 -0.94 -12.31
CA ARG A 139 -8.26 -0.22 -13.34
C ARG A 139 -6.82 -0.10 -12.88
N GLN A 140 -5.84 -0.29 -13.75
CA GLN A 140 -4.43 -0.25 -13.37
C GLN A 140 -3.62 0.55 -14.39
N ILE A 141 -2.71 1.38 -13.89
CA ILE A 141 -1.64 2.01 -14.68
C ILE A 141 -0.28 1.68 -14.08
N SER A 142 0.78 1.94 -14.85
CA SER A 142 2.17 1.78 -14.39
C SER A 142 2.88 3.12 -14.41
N ASP A 143 3.62 3.42 -13.36
CA ASP A 143 4.51 4.56 -13.28
C ASP A 143 5.74 4.21 -12.42
N PRO A 144 6.98 4.44 -12.88
CA PRO A 144 8.18 4.18 -12.10
C PRO A 144 8.21 4.87 -10.73
N ALA A 145 7.56 6.03 -10.58
CA ALA A 145 7.43 6.74 -9.31
C ALA A 145 6.55 6.01 -8.28
N PHE A 146 5.91 4.89 -8.67
CA PHE A 146 5.13 4.04 -7.79
C PHE A 146 5.82 2.73 -7.41
N ALA A 147 7.07 2.52 -7.85
CA ALA A 147 7.91 1.42 -7.38
C ALA A 147 8.35 1.64 -5.92
N LEU A 148 7.42 1.52 -4.98
CA LEU A 148 7.64 1.69 -3.54
C LEU A 148 7.00 0.56 -2.71
N THR A 149 7.68 0.14 -1.66
CA THR A 149 7.16 -0.72 -0.60
C THR A 149 7.52 -0.12 0.76
N GLY A 150 6.65 -0.31 1.76
CA GLY A 150 6.86 0.17 3.12
C GLY A 150 6.87 1.70 3.27
N GLY A 151 6.37 2.45 2.28
CA GLY A 151 6.11 3.89 2.41
C GLY A 151 4.74 4.18 3.02
N GLN A 152 4.37 5.45 3.09
CA GLN A 152 3.04 5.90 3.50
C GLN A 152 2.39 6.77 2.42
N ILE A 153 1.07 6.77 2.35
CA ILE A 153 0.29 7.64 1.47
C ILE A 153 -0.71 8.48 2.26
N GLY A 154 -0.82 9.76 1.91
CA GLY A 154 -1.79 10.69 2.47
C GLY A 154 -2.37 11.61 1.40
N ARG A 155 -3.48 12.28 1.72
CA ARG A 155 -4.14 13.23 0.81
C ARG A 155 -4.52 14.54 1.52
N ILE A 156 -4.27 15.67 0.86
CA ILE A 156 -4.72 17.00 1.29
C ILE A 156 -5.33 17.71 0.08
N GLY A 157 -6.62 18.06 0.16
CA GLY A 157 -7.37 18.51 -1.00
C GLY A 157 -7.32 17.46 -2.11
N ASP A 158 -6.89 17.82 -3.31
CA ASP A 158 -6.74 16.88 -4.43
C ASP A 158 -5.34 16.30 -4.60
N ASN A 159 -4.39 16.71 -3.75
CA ASN A 159 -3.02 16.24 -3.83
C ASN A 159 -2.82 14.99 -2.96
N TYR A 160 -2.22 13.98 -3.55
CA TYR A 160 -1.72 12.77 -2.89
C TYR A 160 -0.23 12.93 -2.61
N PHE A 161 0.20 12.38 -1.49
CA PHE A 161 1.58 12.43 -1.01
C PHE A 161 2.03 11.00 -0.72
N LEU A 162 2.97 10.49 -1.50
CA LEU A 162 3.71 9.27 -1.19
C LEU A 162 4.99 9.65 -0.45
N VAL A 163 5.20 9.09 0.73
CA VAL A 163 6.24 9.52 1.65
C VAL A 163 7.12 8.33 2.02
N GLY A 164 8.44 8.51 1.90
CA GLY A 164 9.44 7.50 2.27
C GLY A 164 9.27 6.19 1.52
N GLY A 165 9.57 5.08 2.18
CA GLY A 165 9.56 3.76 1.58
C GLY A 165 10.80 3.50 0.73
N GLN A 166 10.80 2.36 0.06
CA GLN A 166 11.95 1.89 -0.71
C GLN A 166 11.54 1.14 -1.97
N LYS A 167 12.43 1.11 -2.94
CA LYS A 167 12.46 0.12 -4.01
C LYS A 167 13.36 -1.03 -3.53
N PHE A 168 12.77 -2.20 -3.36
CA PHE A 168 13.42 -3.43 -2.94
C PHE A 168 13.18 -4.51 -4.00
N ASP A 169 14.21 -4.86 -4.75
CA ASP A 169 14.14 -5.86 -5.82
C ASP A 169 15.09 -7.01 -5.53
N GLY A 170 14.75 -8.23 -5.94
CA GLY A 170 15.48 -9.44 -5.63
C GLY A 170 15.04 -10.09 -4.32
N ARG A 171 15.68 -11.19 -3.96
CA ARG A 171 15.25 -12.06 -2.86
C ARG A 171 15.86 -11.57 -1.57
N TYR A 172 15.00 -11.23 -0.60
CA TYR A 172 15.47 -10.87 0.75
C TYR A 172 16.41 -11.94 1.31
N ASN A 173 17.59 -11.50 1.75
CA ASN A 173 18.56 -12.33 2.42
C ASN A 173 18.95 -11.70 3.77
N PRO A 174 18.72 -12.37 4.91
CA PRO A 174 19.14 -11.87 6.23
C PRO A 174 20.64 -11.67 6.39
N MET A 175 21.48 -12.31 5.54
CA MET A 175 22.93 -12.12 5.52
C MET A 175 23.37 -10.85 4.75
N GLY A 176 22.45 -10.16 4.09
CA GLY A 176 22.72 -8.95 3.32
C GLY A 176 22.63 -9.13 1.80
N PRO A 177 22.71 -8.02 1.04
CA PRO A 177 22.43 -7.98 -0.39
C PRO A 177 23.43 -8.79 -1.23
N ASP A 178 24.69 -8.87 -0.80
CA ASP A 178 25.78 -9.50 -1.57
C ASP A 178 25.89 -11.03 -1.36
N HIS A 179 24.92 -11.65 -0.68
CA HIS A 179 24.91 -13.08 -0.42
C HIS A 179 23.88 -13.81 -1.29
N GLY A 180 24.34 -14.63 -2.25
CA GLY A 180 23.48 -15.40 -3.14
C GLY A 180 22.83 -14.57 -4.25
N PRO A 181 21.61 -14.91 -4.74
CA PRO A 181 20.92 -14.11 -5.76
C PRO A 181 20.57 -12.68 -5.26
N GLY A 182 20.72 -12.43 -3.96
CA GLY A 182 20.77 -11.09 -3.37
C GLY A 182 19.50 -10.27 -3.54
N PHE A 183 19.59 -9.02 -3.08
CA PHE A 183 18.59 -7.99 -3.33
C PHE A 183 19.28 -6.64 -3.54
N SER A 184 18.59 -5.74 -4.22
CA SER A 184 18.92 -4.32 -4.28
C SER A 184 17.90 -3.55 -3.43
N GLN A 185 18.38 -2.55 -2.71
CA GLN A 185 17.57 -1.73 -1.83
C GLN A 185 17.93 -0.27 -2.03
N GLN A 186 16.93 0.52 -2.43
CA GLN A 186 17.06 1.96 -2.59
C GLN A 186 15.91 2.65 -1.87
N TYR A 187 16.21 3.36 -0.79
CA TYR A 187 15.21 4.21 -0.14
C TYR A 187 14.83 5.36 -1.06
N SER A 188 13.54 5.73 -1.06
CA SER A 188 13.08 6.86 -1.87
C SER A 188 13.67 8.17 -1.37
N GLU A 189 13.83 8.31 -0.04
CA GLU A 189 14.25 9.53 0.63
C GLU A 189 13.35 10.73 0.25
N GLN A 190 12.12 10.48 -0.19
CA GLN A 190 11.31 11.46 -0.90
C GLN A 190 9.89 11.60 -0.35
N ILE A 191 9.36 12.80 -0.50
CA ILE A 191 7.93 13.09 -0.56
C ILE A 191 7.59 13.32 -2.03
N ARG A 192 6.69 12.50 -2.58
CA ARG A 192 6.17 12.61 -3.95
C ARG A 192 4.74 13.12 -3.90
N LYS A 193 4.51 14.29 -4.48
CA LYS A 193 3.20 14.93 -4.61
C LYS A 193 2.67 14.72 -6.02
N PHE A 194 1.43 14.27 -6.14
CA PHE A 194 0.77 14.02 -7.43
C PHE A 194 -0.75 14.11 -7.28
N ARG A 195 -1.46 14.07 -8.41
CA ARG A 195 -2.92 13.93 -8.44
C ARG A 195 -3.31 12.64 -9.13
N ILE A 196 -4.35 11.98 -8.63
CA ILE A 196 -5.01 10.86 -9.31
C ILE A 196 -6.25 11.42 -10.00
N ASN A 197 -6.34 11.27 -11.32
CA ASN A 197 -7.55 11.55 -12.09
C ASN A 197 -8.21 10.23 -12.46
N ASP A 198 -9.40 10.01 -11.91
CA ASP A 198 -10.17 8.78 -12.08
C ASP A 198 -11.64 9.16 -12.25
N ASP A 199 -12.15 9.01 -13.47
CA ASP A 199 -13.56 9.24 -13.81
C ASP A 199 -14.38 7.93 -13.78
N GLN A 200 -13.82 6.88 -13.18
CA GLN A 200 -14.31 5.50 -13.17
C GLN A 200 -14.17 4.72 -14.48
N THR A 201 -13.69 5.35 -15.54
CA THR A 201 -13.42 4.73 -16.85
C THR A 201 -11.93 4.82 -17.18
N LEU A 202 -11.37 6.03 -17.14
CA LEU A 202 -9.97 6.33 -17.31
C LEU A 202 -9.30 6.56 -15.95
N LEU A 203 -8.16 5.90 -15.75
CA LEU A 203 -7.27 6.14 -14.62
C LEU A 203 -5.99 6.79 -15.15
N SER A 204 -5.62 7.92 -14.58
CA SER A 204 -4.37 8.62 -14.91
C SER A 204 -3.84 9.37 -13.70
N ILE A 205 -2.62 9.88 -13.82
CA ILE A 205 -2.02 10.76 -12.82
C ILE A 205 -1.58 12.07 -13.47
N THR A 206 -1.58 13.14 -12.69
CA THR A 206 -0.98 14.41 -13.09
C THR A 206 0.23 14.68 -12.24
N LYS A 207 1.34 15.01 -12.92
CA LYS A 207 2.59 15.62 -12.43
C LYS A 207 3.07 15.08 -11.08
N VAL A 208 4.14 14.29 -11.11
CA VAL A 208 4.83 13.89 -9.88
C VAL A 208 5.92 14.92 -9.56
N GLU A 209 5.68 15.73 -8.54
CA GLU A 209 6.70 16.61 -7.95
C GLU A 209 7.34 15.87 -6.77
N SER A 210 8.66 15.95 -6.62
CA SER A 210 9.35 15.30 -5.51
C SER A 210 10.23 16.27 -4.73
N MET A 211 10.26 16.06 -3.41
CA MET A 211 11.20 16.69 -2.49
C MET A 211 12.00 15.57 -1.84
N THR A 212 13.33 15.69 -1.86
CA THR A 212 14.24 14.72 -1.24
C THR A 212 14.76 15.24 0.10
N ASP A 213 14.70 14.42 1.14
CA ASP A 213 15.29 14.68 2.45
C ASP A 213 15.92 13.39 3.00
N LYS A 214 17.21 13.21 2.74
CA LYS A 214 17.93 11.99 3.13
C LYS A 214 18.02 11.79 4.64
N ASN A 215 18.17 12.88 5.38
CA ASN A 215 18.34 12.84 6.83
C ASN A 215 17.08 12.29 7.50
N ASN A 216 15.91 12.60 6.93
CA ASN A 216 14.65 12.35 7.57
C ASN A 216 13.74 11.36 6.82
N LEU A 217 14.06 10.99 5.59
CA LEU A 217 13.22 10.09 4.78
C LEU A 217 13.94 8.82 4.33
N HIS A 218 15.16 8.55 4.82
CA HIS A 218 15.80 7.23 4.71
C HIS A 218 15.11 6.22 5.64
N ARG A 219 13.83 5.92 5.39
CA ARG A 219 12.98 5.09 6.26
C ARG A 219 11.82 4.42 5.53
N ARG A 220 11.34 3.33 6.12
CA ARG A 220 10.16 2.56 5.74
C ARG A 220 9.43 2.06 7.00
N ASP A 221 8.24 1.51 6.83
CA ASP A 221 7.45 0.84 7.87
C ASP A 221 7.19 1.75 9.10
N PHE A 222 6.93 3.02 8.85
CA PHE A 222 6.67 4.06 9.85
C PHE A 222 5.20 4.46 9.88
N ASN A 223 4.77 5.16 10.94
CA ASN A 223 3.41 5.71 11.03
C ASN A 223 3.36 7.13 10.50
N MET A 224 2.32 7.46 9.73
CA MET A 224 2.05 8.81 9.26
C MET A 224 0.59 9.16 9.55
N LEU A 225 0.35 10.28 10.22
CA LEU A 225 -1.01 10.72 10.56
C LEU A 225 -1.27 12.16 10.11
N PRO A 226 -2.51 12.50 9.73
CA PRO A 226 -2.90 13.88 9.47
C PRO A 226 -2.78 14.73 10.74
N GLN A 227 -2.34 15.98 10.59
CA GLN A 227 -2.23 16.95 11.68
C GLN A 227 -2.66 18.35 11.21
N ILE A 228 -3.32 19.08 12.11
CA ILE A 228 -3.47 20.54 12.02
C ILE A 228 -2.37 21.16 12.90
N PHE A 229 -1.51 21.99 12.33
CA PHE A 229 -0.42 22.66 13.05
C PHE A 229 -0.91 23.91 13.76
N ALA A 230 -0.10 24.44 14.70
CA ALA A 230 -0.44 25.63 15.49
C ALA A 230 -0.75 26.89 14.66
N ASN A 231 -0.29 26.95 13.41
CA ASN A 231 -0.61 28.00 12.44
C ASN A 231 -1.84 27.68 11.55
N ASN A 232 -2.65 26.71 11.94
CA ASN A 232 -3.83 26.22 11.22
C ASN A 232 -3.55 25.57 9.85
N GLU A 233 -2.30 25.27 9.53
CA GLU A 233 -1.97 24.50 8.32
C GLU A 233 -2.26 23.02 8.53
N VAL A 234 -2.83 22.39 7.49
CA VAL A 234 -3.01 20.93 7.45
C VAL A 234 -1.74 20.28 6.88
N GLY A 235 -1.29 19.18 7.47
CA GLY A 235 -0.23 18.36 6.92
C GLY A 235 -0.21 16.96 7.49
N PHE A 236 0.95 16.29 7.39
CA PHE A 236 1.16 14.95 7.93
C PHE A 236 2.35 14.95 8.88
N THR A 237 2.21 14.27 10.01
CA THR A 237 3.31 13.99 10.93
C THR A 237 3.75 12.55 10.79
N ILE A 238 5.07 12.37 10.68
CA ILE A 238 5.74 11.09 10.53
C ILE A 238 6.32 10.71 11.89
N PHE A 239 5.94 9.54 12.40
CA PHE A 239 6.43 9.02 13.67
C PHE A 239 7.50 7.96 13.43
N GLN A 240 8.54 7.99 14.26
CA GLN A 240 9.58 6.96 14.25
C GLN A 240 9.16 5.76 15.11
N ALA A 241 9.63 4.57 14.74
CA ALA A 241 9.45 3.38 15.57
C ALA A 241 10.18 3.57 16.92
N CYS A 242 9.43 3.39 18.01
CA CYS A 242 9.72 3.85 19.36
C CYS A 242 9.59 5.38 19.50
N PHE A 243 8.63 5.81 20.33
CA PHE A 243 8.20 7.19 20.55
C PHE A 243 9.35 8.14 20.93
N SER A 244 10.04 8.67 19.94
CA SER A 244 10.89 9.85 20.05
C SER A 244 10.14 11.00 19.38
N LEU A 245 9.74 12.00 20.18
CA LEU A 245 9.02 13.21 19.76
C LEU A 245 9.80 14.11 18.77
N ARG A 246 10.97 13.70 18.29
CA ARG A 246 11.95 14.64 17.73
C ARG A 246 11.78 15.06 16.29
N GLN A 247 10.77 14.63 15.53
CA GLN A 247 10.61 15.11 14.15
C GLN A 247 9.16 15.27 13.74
N ILE A 248 8.64 16.50 13.89
CA ILE A 248 7.38 16.95 13.30
C ILE A 248 7.71 17.44 11.88
N PHE A 249 7.18 16.80 10.85
CA PHE A 249 7.30 17.27 9.48
C PHE A 249 6.12 18.15 9.10
N ARG A 250 6.41 19.32 8.53
CA ARG A 250 5.41 20.15 7.86
C ARG A 250 5.51 19.87 6.37
N LEU A 251 4.44 19.38 5.76
CA LEU A 251 4.35 19.34 4.31
C LEU A 251 3.87 20.71 3.83
N PRO A 252 4.61 21.39 2.95
CA PRO A 252 4.18 22.71 2.48
C PRO A 252 2.89 22.58 1.67
N THR A 253 1.84 23.26 2.13
CA THR A 253 0.52 23.31 1.45
C THR A 253 0.39 24.49 0.49
N ARG A 254 1.43 25.33 0.32
CA ARG A 254 1.39 26.48 -0.59
C ARG A 254 2.40 26.37 -1.72
N SER A 255 1.93 26.65 -2.93
CA SER A 255 2.75 26.95 -4.10
C SER A 255 3.64 28.15 -3.79
N THR A 256 4.94 27.93 -3.64
CA THR A 256 5.91 29.01 -3.67
C THR A 256 6.02 29.48 -5.11
N SER A 257 5.42 30.64 -5.40
CA SER A 257 5.82 31.48 -6.51
C SER A 257 7.31 31.80 -6.35
N PHE A 258 8.13 31.34 -7.30
CA PHE A 258 9.46 31.88 -7.50
C PHE A 258 9.31 33.36 -7.85
N GLN A 259 9.68 34.26 -6.94
CA GLN A 259 10.09 35.60 -7.32
C GLN A 259 11.60 35.61 -7.37
N THR A 260 12.11 35.82 -8.59
CA THR A 260 13.48 36.19 -8.89
C THR A 260 13.82 37.53 -8.24
N ARG A 261 14.97 37.58 -7.58
CA ARG A 261 15.87 38.73 -7.64
C ARG A 261 17.25 38.23 -7.99
#